data_AF-A0AAU3N7A0-F1
#
_entry.id   AF-A0AAU3N7A0-F1
#
_cell.length_a   1.000
_cell.length_b   1.000
_cell.length_c   1.000
_cell.angle_alpha   90.00
_cell.angle_beta   90.00
_cell.angle_gamma   90.00
#
_symmetry.space_group_name_H-M   'P 1'
#
loop_
_entity.id
_entity.type
_entity.pdbx_description
1 polymer ?
#
loop_
_entity_poly.entity_id
_entity_poly.type
_entity_poly.pdbx_seq_one_letter_code
_entity_poly.pdbx_strand_id
1 'polypeptide(L)'
;MVCAAAAVLAAGLPGAARAVESDDTTKVTYRGHEFTVPASWRVVDLDDDPEACVRFDRHAVYLGTPGDQQQCPARARGRTEALLIQPSAVTRSTATENRTARMFRVTADRIAVTATYAEDRTRIRGILRGAGMPVPAAQTKPTEPTGSTAGAPAAAPLPADATSYSGEGFDACTAPGQSAMDAWWDDSDYGAVGVYIGGINRACAQSKLTAGWLRTQYANGWRFFPLYVGRQPSADGGSCGGGCAAITDPVPQGTEAADDAVKQATTLGFDKGTVIYSDLENYALGRTVTTQVLDYLDAYTERLHELGYRSGVYGNTSSLVTDLVANKSRLTLPDVLHFAHWNGKSTTKDSAIPSDLWADHQRIHQYAGDTTEKHGGVRISIDRDRLDVG
;
A
#
# COMPACT_ATOMS: atom_id res chain seq x y z
N MET A 1 -38.55 -49.20 39.99
CA MET A 1 -37.42 -49.33 39.05
C MET A 1 -37.13 -47.92 38.53
N VAL A 2 -35.95 -47.43 38.90
CA VAL A 2 -35.27 -46.13 38.72
C VAL A 2 -35.80 -45.14 37.66
N CYS A 3 -36.13 -43.92 38.09
CA CYS A 3 -36.15 -42.71 37.25
C CYS A 3 -34.71 -42.23 37.03
N ALA A 4 -34.27 -42.06 35.79
CA ALA A 4 -32.98 -41.46 35.45
C ALA A 4 -33.20 -40.11 34.76
N ALA A 5 -32.78 -39.04 35.44
CA ALA A 5 -32.67 -37.71 34.87
C ALA A 5 -31.37 -37.59 34.07
N ALA A 6 -31.46 -37.24 32.79
CA ALA A 6 -30.29 -36.95 31.97
C ALA A 6 -29.96 -35.45 32.08
N ALA A 7 -28.83 -35.14 32.72
CA ALA A 7 -28.26 -33.80 32.73
C ALA A 7 -27.50 -33.54 31.43
N VAL A 8 -27.88 -32.50 30.69
CA VAL A 8 -27.14 -32.01 29.52
C VAL A 8 -26.10 -31.01 30.02
N LEU A 9 -24.82 -31.39 29.95
CA LEU A 9 -23.69 -30.47 30.15
C LEU A 9 -23.52 -29.62 28.89
N ALA A 10 -23.81 -28.33 28.99
CA ALA A 10 -23.43 -27.35 27.99
C ALA A 10 -21.92 -27.07 28.11
N ALA A 11 -21.12 -27.56 27.18
CA ALA A 11 -19.72 -27.17 27.06
C ALA A 11 -19.64 -25.80 26.37
N GLY A 12 -19.31 -24.76 27.13
CA GLY A 12 -19.00 -23.44 26.59
C GLY A 12 -17.71 -23.49 25.77
N LEU A 13 -17.74 -22.93 24.57
CA LEU A 13 -16.54 -22.71 23.75
C LEU A 13 -15.62 -21.71 24.49
N PRO A 14 -14.30 -21.97 24.58
CA PRO A 14 -13.38 -20.98 25.13
C PRO A 14 -13.30 -19.78 24.18
N GLY A 15 -13.63 -18.60 24.71
CA GLY A 15 -13.41 -17.34 24.00
C GLY A 15 -11.92 -17.17 23.70
N ALA A 16 -11.60 -16.76 22.47
CA ALA A 16 -10.25 -16.39 22.08
C ALA A 16 -9.77 -15.25 22.98
N ALA A 17 -8.89 -15.56 23.93
CA ALA A 17 -8.20 -14.56 24.73
C ALA A 17 -7.30 -13.77 23.79
N ARG A 18 -7.51 -12.45 23.70
CA ARG A 18 -6.49 -11.54 23.15
C ARG A 18 -5.23 -11.71 24.00
N ALA A 19 -4.12 -12.11 23.37
CA ALA A 19 -2.83 -12.10 24.03
C ALA A 19 -2.55 -10.66 24.49
N VAL A 20 -2.38 -10.47 25.80
CA VAL A 20 -1.89 -9.22 26.36
C VAL A 20 -0.42 -9.16 25.96
N GLU A 21 -0.03 -8.20 25.11
CA GLU A 21 1.39 -7.90 24.87
C GLU A 21 2.04 -7.62 26.22
N SER A 22 3.17 -8.27 26.53
CA SER A 22 3.88 -7.96 27.77
C SER A 22 4.45 -6.54 27.70
N ASP A 23 4.43 -5.84 28.85
CA ASP A 23 5.06 -4.53 29.00
C ASP A 23 6.60 -4.62 29.02
N ASP A 24 7.17 -5.80 28.78
CA ASP A 24 8.60 -5.98 28.71
C ASP A 24 9.15 -5.23 27.50
N THR A 25 10.26 -4.53 27.71
CA THR A 25 10.92 -3.75 26.67
C THR A 25 12.34 -4.23 26.45
N THR A 26 12.82 -4.03 25.24
CA THR A 26 14.22 -4.24 24.85
C THR A 26 14.78 -2.97 24.23
N LYS A 27 16.09 -2.79 24.35
CA LYS A 27 16.83 -1.66 23.81
C LYS A 27 17.49 -2.07 22.50
N VAL A 28 17.14 -1.39 21.42
CA VAL A 28 17.75 -1.57 20.11
C VAL A 28 18.64 -0.37 19.84
N THR A 29 19.93 -0.60 19.61
CA THR A 29 20.88 0.48 19.34
C THR A 29 21.22 0.54 17.86
N TYR A 30 21.28 1.75 17.31
CA TYR A 30 21.71 1.95 15.92
C TYR A 30 22.43 3.28 15.79
N ARG A 31 23.69 3.24 15.36
CA ARG A 31 24.55 4.42 15.11
C ARG A 31 24.52 5.49 16.21
N GLY A 32 24.52 5.06 17.46
CA GLY A 32 24.56 5.95 18.64
C GLY A 32 23.19 6.36 19.20
N HIS A 33 22.09 5.95 18.57
CA HIS A 33 20.74 6.10 19.11
C HIS A 33 20.25 4.81 19.75
N GLU A 34 19.44 4.94 20.81
CA GLU A 34 18.85 3.81 21.54
C GLU A 34 17.32 3.89 21.46
N PHE A 35 16.70 2.87 20.89
CA PHE A 35 15.24 2.75 20.74
C PHE A 35 14.73 1.70 21.72
N THR A 36 13.92 2.11 22.69
CA THR A 36 13.25 1.20 23.62
C THR A 36 11.94 0.74 23.00
N VAL A 37 11.85 -0.53 22.60
CA VAL A 37 10.67 -1.13 21.93
C VAL A 37 10.16 -2.33 22.72
N PRO A 38 8.91 -2.79 22.53
CA PRO A 38 8.43 -4.01 23.16
C PRO A 38 9.33 -5.20 22.83
N ALA A 39 9.61 -6.04 23.83
CA ALA A 39 10.51 -7.20 23.68
C ALA A 39 9.97 -8.25 22.70
N SER A 40 8.66 -8.24 22.43
CA SER A 40 7.99 -9.08 21.44
C SER A 40 8.31 -8.71 19.99
N TRP A 41 8.82 -7.50 19.73
CA TRP A 41 9.08 -7.04 18.37
C TRP A 41 10.32 -7.72 17.79
N ARG A 42 10.18 -8.24 16.56
CA ARG A 42 11.32 -8.84 15.85
C ARG A 42 12.30 -7.74 15.46
N VAL A 43 13.58 -7.89 15.83
CA VAL A 43 14.66 -7.05 15.30
C VAL A 43 15.29 -7.77 14.11
N VAL A 44 15.44 -7.08 12.99
CA VAL A 44 16.02 -7.60 11.74
C VAL A 44 17.16 -6.70 11.32
N ASP A 45 18.37 -7.23 11.26
CA ASP A 45 19.51 -6.56 10.65
C ASP A 45 19.53 -6.85 9.15
N LEU A 46 19.40 -5.80 8.34
CA LEU A 46 19.32 -5.88 6.88
C LEU A 46 20.70 -6.01 6.23
N ASP A 47 21.78 -5.73 6.96
CA ASP A 47 23.13 -5.98 6.47
C ASP A 47 23.46 -7.50 6.60
N ASP A 48 22.90 -8.17 7.62
CA ASP A 48 23.01 -9.63 7.81
C ASP A 48 21.97 -10.43 6.99
N ASP A 49 20.77 -9.89 6.79
CA ASP A 49 19.68 -10.51 6.00
C ASP A 49 19.20 -9.54 4.89
N PRO A 50 19.98 -9.37 3.80
CA PRO A 50 19.68 -8.40 2.75
C PRO A 50 18.46 -8.78 1.89
N GLU A 51 18.01 -10.03 1.97
CA GLU A 51 16.81 -10.52 1.28
C GLU A 51 15.54 -10.35 2.15
N ALA A 52 15.67 -9.93 3.42
CA ALA A 52 14.53 -9.70 4.30
C ALA A 52 13.58 -8.65 3.75
N CYS A 53 12.31 -9.02 3.62
CA CYS A 53 11.26 -8.06 3.27
C CYS A 53 10.91 -7.14 4.44
N VAL A 54 11.16 -5.85 4.26
CA VAL A 54 10.73 -4.82 5.21
C VAL A 54 9.23 -4.59 5.07
N ARG A 55 8.48 -5.07 6.06
CA ARG A 55 7.01 -4.88 6.14
C ARG A 55 6.58 -4.18 7.41
N PHE A 56 5.57 -3.33 7.25
CA PHE A 56 4.96 -2.51 8.30
C PHE A 56 3.62 -3.07 8.79
N ASP A 57 3.18 -4.23 8.30
CA ASP A 57 1.99 -4.97 8.77
C ASP A 57 2.32 -5.94 9.92
N ARG A 58 3.55 -5.93 10.42
CA ARG A 58 4.00 -6.73 11.56
C ARG A 58 4.91 -5.92 12.47
N HIS A 59 4.83 -6.21 13.77
CA HIS A 59 5.67 -5.57 14.77
C HIS A 59 7.14 -5.96 14.60
N ALA A 60 7.95 -5.01 14.13
CA ALA A 60 9.36 -5.23 13.85
C ALA A 60 10.19 -3.94 13.88
N VAL A 61 11.48 -4.09 14.15
CA VAL A 61 12.51 -3.07 13.95
C VAL A 61 13.51 -3.57 12.92
N TYR A 62 13.59 -2.89 11.78
CA TYR A 62 14.55 -3.17 10.72
C TYR A 62 15.71 -2.18 10.81
N LEU A 63 16.95 -2.68 10.83
CA LEU A 63 18.18 -1.91 10.94
C LEU A 63 18.98 -2.03 9.65
N GLY A 64 19.48 -0.92 9.11
CA GLY A 64 20.31 -0.94 7.89
C GLY A 64 19.57 -0.52 6.63
N THR A 65 20.13 -0.82 5.47
CA THR A 65 19.56 -0.42 4.18
C THR A 65 18.84 -1.61 3.55
N PRO A 66 17.55 -1.50 3.18
CA PRO A 66 16.85 -2.58 2.49
C PRO A 66 17.57 -2.95 1.19
N GLY A 67 17.83 -4.25 1.01
CA GLY A 67 18.52 -4.79 -0.14
C GLY A 67 17.76 -4.57 -1.46
N ASP A 68 18.45 -4.86 -2.56
CA ASP A 68 17.92 -4.70 -3.92
C ASP A 68 16.93 -5.79 -4.33
N GLN A 69 16.97 -6.95 -3.65
CA GLN A 69 16.19 -8.14 -3.97
C GLN A 69 15.54 -8.72 -2.71
N GLN A 70 14.57 -7.99 -2.17
CA GLN A 70 13.80 -8.44 -1.01
C GLN A 70 12.80 -9.53 -1.41
N GLN A 71 12.69 -10.58 -0.59
CA GLN A 71 11.69 -11.63 -0.75
C GLN A 71 10.38 -11.22 -0.07
N CYS A 72 9.64 -10.35 -0.74
CA CYS A 72 8.34 -9.88 -0.24
C CYS A 72 7.19 -10.75 -0.74
N PRO A 73 6.20 -11.09 0.11
CA PRO A 73 4.98 -11.74 -0.35
C PRO A 73 4.15 -10.76 -1.16
N ALA A 74 3.46 -11.22 -2.21
CA ALA A 74 2.68 -10.36 -3.10
C ALA A 74 1.54 -9.63 -2.34
N ARG A 75 0.91 -10.32 -1.38
CA ARG A 75 -0.33 -9.89 -0.73
C ARG A 75 -0.17 -9.34 0.69
N ALA A 76 0.96 -8.69 0.99
CA ALA A 76 1.08 -8.01 2.29
C ALA A 76 0.13 -6.80 2.32
N ARG A 77 -0.72 -6.72 3.35
CA ARG A 77 -1.66 -5.62 3.57
C ARG A 77 -1.78 -5.29 5.06
N GLY A 78 -2.20 -4.06 5.32
CA GLY A 78 -2.37 -3.55 6.67
C GLY A 78 -1.13 -2.83 7.19
N ARG A 79 -1.22 -2.38 8.44
CA ARG A 79 -0.17 -1.60 9.08
C ARG A 79 -0.27 -1.71 10.59
N THR A 80 0.89 -1.71 11.24
CA THR A 80 1.06 -1.74 12.69
C THR A 80 2.25 -0.89 13.12
N GLU A 81 2.52 -0.84 14.42
CA GLU A 81 3.69 -0.22 14.99
C GLU A 81 4.96 -0.98 14.57
N ALA A 82 5.80 -0.33 13.74
CA ALA A 82 7.05 -0.87 13.23
C ALA A 82 8.02 0.25 12.85
N LEU A 83 9.33 -0.04 12.86
CA LEU A 83 10.39 0.91 12.52
C LEU A 83 11.30 0.34 11.43
N LEU A 84 11.63 1.18 10.45
CA LEU A 84 12.80 1.01 9.60
C LEU A 84 13.80 2.13 9.92
N ILE A 85 14.99 1.76 10.37
CA ILE A 85 16.05 2.65 10.82
C ILE A 85 17.25 2.48 9.90
N GLN A 86 17.57 3.52 9.15
CA GLN A 86 18.52 3.47 8.04
C GLN A 86 19.65 4.48 8.23
N PRO A 87 20.81 4.25 7.60
CA PRO A 87 21.79 5.32 7.44
C PRO A 87 21.22 6.47 6.59
N SER A 88 21.63 7.69 6.90
CA SER A 88 21.29 8.89 6.13
C SER A 88 22.50 9.81 6.02
N ALA A 89 22.66 10.47 4.88
CA ALA A 89 23.64 11.56 4.74
C ALA A 89 23.16 12.86 5.42
N VAL A 90 21.87 12.95 5.74
CA VAL A 90 21.27 14.14 6.35
C VAL A 90 21.64 14.21 7.82
N THR A 91 22.31 15.29 8.20
CA THR A 91 22.63 15.61 9.60
C THR A 91 21.55 16.45 10.28
N ARG A 92 20.70 17.11 9.50
CA ARG A 92 19.63 17.97 10.03
C ARG A 92 18.53 17.12 10.66
N SER A 93 18.19 17.49 11.89
CA SER A 93 17.05 16.92 12.60
C SER A 93 15.73 17.45 12.05
N THR A 94 14.91 16.58 11.46
CA THR A 94 13.57 16.91 10.95
C THR A 94 12.60 15.80 11.28
N ALA A 95 11.33 16.14 11.47
CA ALA A 95 10.28 15.15 11.65
C ALA A 95 9.00 15.61 10.98
N THR A 96 8.36 14.71 10.26
CA THR A 96 7.05 14.91 9.64
C THR A 96 6.13 13.74 9.96
N GLU A 97 4.83 14.00 9.95
CA GLU A 97 3.79 12.98 10.13
C GLU A 97 2.84 13.04 8.95
N ASN A 98 2.59 11.89 8.33
CA ASN A 98 1.44 11.67 7.46
C ASN A 98 0.38 10.90 8.26
N ARG A 99 -0.67 11.61 8.69
CA ARG A 99 -1.75 11.00 9.48
C ARG A 99 -2.65 10.09 8.66
N THR A 100 -2.87 10.40 7.38
CA THR A 100 -3.63 9.57 6.44
C THR A 100 -2.91 8.23 6.25
N ALA A 101 -1.60 8.24 6.04
CA ALA A 101 -0.80 7.03 5.88
C ALA A 101 -0.29 6.42 7.22
N ARG A 102 -0.67 6.99 8.37
CA ARG A 102 -0.20 6.60 9.72
C ARG A 102 1.31 6.35 9.82
N MET A 103 2.09 7.36 9.44
CA MET A 103 3.55 7.24 9.31
C MET A 103 4.27 8.51 9.76
N PHE A 104 5.33 8.33 10.54
CA PHE A 104 6.35 9.34 10.81
C PHE A 104 7.56 9.12 9.90
N ARG A 105 8.10 10.22 9.40
CA ARG A 105 9.43 10.25 8.76
C ARG A 105 10.32 11.20 9.53
N VAL A 106 11.45 10.69 9.99
CA VAL A 106 12.40 11.42 10.82
C VAL A 106 13.79 11.31 10.20
N THR A 107 14.54 12.40 10.23
CA THR A 107 16.00 12.39 10.04
C THR A 107 16.64 13.00 11.28
N ALA A 108 17.74 12.42 11.76
CA ALA A 108 18.56 12.98 12.84
C ALA A 108 19.94 12.33 12.78
N ASP A 109 21.02 13.09 13.01
CA ASP A 109 22.38 12.56 13.26
C ASP A 109 22.81 11.39 12.35
N ARG A 110 22.62 11.55 11.03
CA ARG A 110 22.99 10.55 9.99
C ARG A 110 22.18 9.26 10.02
N ILE A 111 20.99 9.27 10.62
CA ILE A 111 19.98 8.23 10.45
C ILE A 111 18.68 8.80 9.88
N ALA A 112 17.94 7.93 9.21
CA ALA A 112 16.56 8.16 8.81
C ALA A 112 15.68 7.09 9.44
N VAL A 113 14.54 7.48 10.00
CA VAL A 113 13.57 6.57 10.60
C VAL A 113 12.24 6.72 9.87
N THR A 114 11.76 5.61 9.33
CA THR A 114 10.35 5.45 8.93
C THR A 114 9.66 4.67 10.03
N ALA A 115 8.70 5.27 10.72
CA ALA A 115 7.96 4.63 11.79
C ALA A 115 6.46 4.65 11.50
N THR A 116 5.84 3.49 11.43
CA THR A 116 4.41 3.31 11.16
C THR A 116 3.65 2.99 12.43
N TYR A 117 2.34 3.20 12.46
CA TYR A 117 1.48 2.81 13.57
C TYR A 117 0.11 2.32 13.09
N ALA A 118 -0.54 1.46 13.88
CA ALA A 118 -1.95 1.14 13.74
C ALA A 118 -2.77 2.16 14.54
N GLU A 119 -3.22 1.78 15.74
CA GLU A 119 -4.03 2.64 16.61
C GLU A 119 -3.17 3.33 17.68
N ASP A 120 -2.01 2.76 18.05
CA ASP A 120 -1.15 3.26 19.12
C ASP A 120 -0.08 4.22 18.59
N ARG A 121 -0.56 5.35 18.04
CA ARG A 121 0.29 6.48 17.64
C ARG A 121 1.21 6.95 18.78
N THR A 122 0.74 6.86 20.02
CA THR A 122 1.47 7.29 21.22
C THR A 122 2.72 6.45 21.47
N ARG A 123 2.66 5.13 21.24
CA ARG A 123 3.80 4.23 21.37
C ARG A 123 4.94 4.62 20.44
N ILE A 124 4.69 4.82 19.15
CA ILE A 124 5.72 5.26 18.20
C ILE A 124 6.30 6.63 18.59
N ARG A 125 5.45 7.58 19.01
CA ARG A 125 5.94 8.88 19.49
C ARG A 125 6.81 8.74 20.74
N GLY A 126 6.48 7.82 21.64
CA GLY A 126 7.26 7.49 22.82
C GLY A 126 8.63 6.91 22.45
N ILE A 127 8.65 5.92 21.55
CA ILE A 127 9.87 5.28 21.03
C ILE A 127 10.80 6.32 20.40
N LEU A 128 10.28 7.14 19.48
CA LEU A 128 11.06 8.19 18.81
C LEU A 128 11.62 9.21 19.82
N ARG A 129 10.79 9.70 20.74
CA ARG A 129 11.22 10.66 21.77
C ARG A 129 12.30 10.06 22.69
N GLY A 130 12.13 8.81 23.10
CA GLY A 130 13.10 8.09 23.92
C GLY A 130 14.46 7.95 23.25
N ALA A 131 14.46 7.79 21.92
CA ALA A 131 15.68 7.74 21.10
C ALA A 131 16.31 9.11 20.80
N GLY A 132 15.80 10.20 21.39
CA GLY A 132 16.27 11.56 21.13
C GLY A 132 15.85 12.11 19.77
N MET A 133 14.91 11.46 19.08
CA MET A 133 14.42 11.94 17.79
C MET A 133 13.50 13.15 17.96
N PRO A 134 13.53 14.13 17.03
CA PRO A 134 12.48 15.12 16.97
C PRO A 134 11.15 14.39 16.69
N VAL A 135 10.09 14.81 17.39
CA VAL A 135 8.73 14.36 17.11
C VAL A 135 7.88 15.58 16.75
N PRO A 136 7.04 15.51 15.69
CA PRO A 136 6.18 16.64 15.36
C PRO A 136 5.33 16.99 16.58
N ALA A 137 5.25 18.28 16.90
CA ALA A 137 4.27 18.77 17.86
C ALA A 137 2.87 18.36 17.38
N ALA A 138 1.96 18.05 18.30
CA ALA A 138 0.58 17.81 17.92
C ALA A 138 0.06 19.10 17.28
N GLN A 139 -0.11 19.13 15.94
CA GLN A 139 -0.70 20.28 15.26
C GLN A 139 -2.10 20.50 15.83
N THR A 140 -2.23 21.51 16.69
CA THR A 140 -3.51 22.10 17.09
C THR A 140 -3.68 23.37 16.24
N LYS A 141 -4.70 23.34 15.37
CA LYS A 141 -5.16 24.33 14.37
C LYS A 141 -4.46 24.36 12.99
N PRO A 142 -5.25 24.49 11.89
CA PRO A 142 -4.73 24.94 10.60
C PRO A 142 -4.28 26.39 10.76
N THR A 143 -3.00 26.64 10.52
CA THR A 143 -2.47 28.00 10.37
C THR A 143 -2.19 28.19 8.89
N GLU A 144 -2.66 29.30 8.32
CA GLU A 144 -2.39 29.71 6.94
C GLU A 144 -0.90 29.61 6.56
N PRO A 145 -0.57 29.34 5.29
CA PRO A 145 0.80 29.14 4.85
C PRO A 145 1.56 30.47 4.84
N THR A 146 2.28 30.76 5.91
CA THR A 146 3.31 31.79 5.93
C THR A 146 4.68 31.11 6.04
N GLY A 147 5.50 31.30 5.00
CA GLY A 147 6.91 30.90 5.00
C GLY A 147 7.20 29.58 4.29
N SER A 148 7.30 29.65 2.97
CA SER A 148 7.97 28.62 2.14
C SER A 148 9.42 28.45 2.62
N THR A 149 9.66 27.37 3.36
CA THR A 149 11.00 26.80 3.48
C THR A 149 11.19 25.91 2.27
N ALA A 150 12.18 26.24 1.44
CA ALA A 150 12.49 25.57 0.18
C ALA A 150 12.42 24.05 0.33
N GLY A 151 11.32 23.47 -0.17
CA GLY A 151 11.19 22.05 -0.40
C GLY A 151 12.20 21.61 -1.45
N ALA A 152 12.62 20.35 -1.38
CA ALA A 152 13.35 19.73 -2.49
C ALA A 152 12.64 20.08 -3.81
N PRO A 153 13.39 20.35 -4.90
CA PRO A 153 12.78 20.64 -6.19
C PRO A 153 11.76 19.55 -6.52
N ALA A 154 10.57 19.95 -6.97
CA ALA A 154 9.55 19.02 -7.42
C ALA A 154 10.18 18.05 -8.43
N ALA A 155 9.85 16.76 -8.31
CA ALA A 155 10.32 15.76 -9.26
C ALA A 155 9.95 16.21 -10.67
N ALA A 156 10.89 16.06 -11.61
CA ALA A 156 10.57 16.27 -13.02
C ALA A 156 9.42 15.33 -13.41
N PRO A 157 8.38 15.82 -14.11
CA PRO A 157 7.24 15.01 -14.45
C PRO A 157 7.65 13.87 -15.39
N LEU A 158 7.03 12.71 -15.20
CA LEU A 158 7.06 11.62 -16.16
C LEU A 158 6.25 12.02 -17.41
N PRO A 159 6.59 11.49 -18.58
CA PRO A 159 5.77 11.69 -19.77
C PRO A 159 4.33 11.17 -19.57
N ALA A 160 3.37 11.78 -20.27
CA ALA A 160 1.95 11.49 -20.10
C ALA A 160 1.58 10.03 -20.43
N ASP A 161 2.35 9.37 -21.30
CA ASP A 161 2.16 7.97 -21.67
C ASP A 161 2.77 7.00 -20.66
N ALA A 162 3.37 7.47 -19.56
CA ALA A 162 3.98 6.60 -18.54
C ALA A 162 2.99 5.62 -17.88
N THR A 163 1.68 5.90 -17.96
CA THR A 163 0.62 5.00 -17.50
C THR A 163 -0.30 4.53 -18.63
N SER A 164 0.19 4.55 -19.87
CA SER A 164 -0.51 4.04 -21.06
C SER A 164 0.24 2.83 -21.61
N TYR A 165 -0.39 1.66 -21.63
CA TYR A 165 0.21 0.41 -22.06
C TYR A 165 -0.85 -0.64 -22.44
N SER A 166 -0.53 -1.47 -23.44
CA SER A 166 -1.31 -2.66 -23.81
C SER A 166 -0.35 -3.84 -23.96
N GLY A 167 -0.51 -4.86 -23.11
CA GLY A 167 0.46 -5.96 -23.01
C GLY A 167 0.46 -6.62 -21.62
N GLU A 168 1.49 -7.43 -21.35
CA GLU A 168 1.67 -8.04 -20.04
C GLU A 168 2.27 -7.03 -19.05
N GLY A 169 1.75 -7.03 -17.83
CA GLY A 169 2.36 -6.38 -16.69
C GLY A 169 2.34 -7.27 -15.47
N PHE A 170 2.93 -6.78 -14.39
CA PHE A 170 2.88 -7.44 -13.10
C PHE A 170 2.89 -6.40 -11.99
N ASP A 171 2.43 -6.76 -10.80
CA ASP A 171 2.67 -5.97 -9.61
C ASP A 171 3.42 -6.78 -8.54
N ALA A 172 4.24 -6.08 -7.76
CA ALA A 172 5.04 -6.66 -6.70
C ALA A 172 4.98 -5.77 -5.46
N CYS A 173 5.01 -6.38 -4.28
CA CYS A 173 4.83 -5.64 -3.02
C CYS A 173 5.87 -4.54 -2.81
N THR A 174 7.07 -4.68 -3.39
CA THR A 174 8.14 -3.66 -3.40
C THR A 174 8.57 -3.37 -4.83
N ALA A 175 8.81 -2.10 -5.16
CA ALA A 175 9.49 -1.73 -6.40
C ALA A 175 10.83 -2.49 -6.52
N PRO A 176 11.05 -3.28 -7.58
CA PRO A 176 12.27 -4.06 -7.73
C PRO A 176 13.53 -3.20 -7.87
N GLY A 177 14.69 -3.73 -7.46
CA GLY A 177 15.99 -3.10 -7.71
C GLY A 177 16.35 -3.02 -9.20
N GLN A 178 17.33 -2.18 -9.56
CA GLN A 178 17.70 -1.96 -10.97
C GLN A 178 18.11 -3.26 -11.68
N SER A 179 18.97 -4.07 -11.06
CA SER A 179 19.40 -5.34 -11.64
C SER A 179 18.25 -6.33 -11.87
N ALA A 180 17.22 -6.28 -11.03
CA ALA A 180 16.01 -7.08 -11.20
C ALA A 180 15.18 -6.55 -12.38
N MET A 181 15.00 -5.23 -12.49
CA MET A 181 14.29 -4.62 -13.61
C MET A 181 14.99 -4.88 -14.95
N ASP A 182 16.31 -4.80 -15.01
CA ASP A 182 17.09 -5.10 -16.22
C ASP A 182 16.95 -6.59 -16.60
N ALA A 183 17.14 -7.50 -15.63
CA ALA A 183 17.01 -8.94 -15.84
C ALA A 183 15.61 -9.35 -16.31
N TRP A 184 14.57 -8.71 -15.78
CA TRP A 184 13.18 -8.98 -16.16
C TRP A 184 12.81 -8.36 -17.50
N TRP A 185 13.36 -7.19 -17.83
CA TRP A 185 13.16 -6.59 -19.15
C TRP A 185 13.75 -7.47 -20.26
N ASP A 186 14.92 -8.07 -20.03
CA ASP A 186 15.60 -8.89 -21.04
C ASP A 186 15.03 -10.31 -21.20
N ASP A 187 14.36 -10.86 -20.18
CA ASP A 187 14.00 -12.29 -20.10
C ASP A 187 12.51 -12.55 -19.76
N SER A 188 11.65 -11.52 -19.78
CA SER A 188 10.20 -11.66 -19.60
C SER A 188 9.40 -10.97 -20.72
N ASP A 189 8.10 -11.26 -20.80
CA ASP A 189 7.18 -10.59 -21.73
C ASP A 189 6.54 -9.33 -21.12
N TYR A 190 6.93 -8.96 -19.89
CA TYR A 190 6.33 -7.84 -19.16
C TYR A 190 6.87 -6.49 -19.64
N GLY A 191 5.97 -5.53 -19.87
CA GLY A 191 6.33 -4.14 -20.17
C GLY A 191 5.71 -3.11 -19.22
N ALA A 192 4.88 -3.53 -18.27
CA ALA A 192 4.33 -2.67 -17.24
C ALA A 192 4.52 -3.23 -15.83
N VAL A 193 4.71 -2.33 -14.86
CA VAL A 193 4.86 -2.68 -13.44
C VAL A 193 3.93 -1.86 -12.55
N GLY A 194 3.17 -2.56 -11.70
CA GLY A 194 2.32 -1.97 -10.68
C GLY A 194 3.17 -1.45 -9.53
N VAL A 195 2.98 -0.19 -9.16
CA VAL A 195 3.77 0.47 -8.11
C VAL A 195 2.88 0.98 -7.00
N TYR A 196 3.09 0.45 -5.78
CA TYR A 196 2.30 0.85 -4.62
C TYR A 196 2.79 2.19 -4.06
N ILE A 197 2.15 3.29 -4.45
CA ILE A 197 2.62 4.65 -4.15
C ILE A 197 2.31 5.08 -2.71
N GLY A 198 1.22 4.59 -2.13
CA GLY A 198 0.68 5.17 -0.90
C GLY A 198 -0.44 4.36 -0.26
N GLY A 199 -1.10 5.00 0.71
CA GLY A 199 -2.26 4.45 1.38
C GLY A 199 -1.96 3.86 2.75
N ILE A 200 -2.96 3.92 3.64
CA ILE A 200 -2.94 3.51 5.05
C ILE A 200 -2.77 2.00 5.26
N ASN A 201 -3.02 1.19 4.23
CA ASN A 201 -2.88 -0.27 4.30
C ASN A 201 -1.73 -0.81 3.43
N ARG A 202 -0.90 0.06 2.85
CA ARG A 202 0.36 -0.34 2.17
C ARG A 202 1.37 -0.90 3.17
N ALA A 203 1.58 -2.22 3.12
CA ALA A 203 2.40 -2.94 4.08
C ALA A 203 3.91 -2.88 3.79
N CYS A 204 4.33 -3.12 2.55
CA CYS A 204 5.76 -3.17 2.21
C CYS A 204 6.40 -1.78 2.15
N ALA A 205 7.64 -1.69 2.64
CA ALA A 205 8.47 -0.52 2.44
C ALA A 205 8.85 -0.38 0.96
N GLN A 206 8.75 0.83 0.44
CA GLN A 206 9.03 1.12 -0.96
C GLN A 206 10.40 1.80 -1.08
N SER A 207 11.47 1.07 -0.73
CA SER A 207 12.82 1.63 -0.61
C SER A 207 13.43 2.04 -1.96
N LYS A 208 13.00 1.41 -3.07
CA LYS A 208 13.47 1.73 -4.42
C LYS A 208 12.56 2.69 -5.19
N LEU A 209 11.28 2.79 -4.81
CA LEU A 209 10.31 3.63 -5.49
C LEU A 209 10.61 5.11 -5.24
N THR A 210 11.25 5.74 -6.22
CA THR A 210 11.61 7.15 -6.22
C THR A 210 11.33 7.74 -7.60
N ALA A 211 11.23 9.07 -7.70
CA ALA A 211 11.13 9.75 -8.99
C ALA A 211 12.36 9.48 -9.90
N GLY A 212 13.53 9.21 -9.30
CA GLY A 212 14.72 8.78 -10.05
C GLY A 212 14.51 7.40 -10.67
N TRP A 213 14.09 6.42 -9.86
CA TRP A 213 13.83 5.05 -10.30
C TRP A 213 12.76 5.00 -11.39
N LEU A 214 11.64 5.72 -11.23
CA LEU A 214 10.56 5.74 -12.24
C LEU A 214 11.04 6.31 -13.58
N ARG A 215 11.82 7.40 -13.57
CA ARG A 215 12.39 7.95 -14.81
C ARG A 215 13.36 6.98 -15.47
N THR A 216 14.19 6.30 -14.69
CA THR A 216 15.08 5.26 -15.22
C THR A 216 14.28 4.12 -15.86
N GLN A 217 13.27 3.58 -15.16
CA GLN A 217 12.49 2.47 -15.71
C GLN A 217 11.68 2.90 -16.94
N TYR A 218 11.10 4.10 -16.92
CA TYR A 218 10.42 4.66 -18.09
C TYR A 218 11.34 4.76 -19.30
N ALA A 219 12.56 5.28 -19.11
CA ALA A 219 13.57 5.37 -20.16
C ALA A 219 14.02 4.00 -20.69
N ASN A 220 13.98 2.97 -19.82
CA ASN A 220 14.22 1.57 -20.20
C ASN A 220 13.00 0.91 -20.87
N GLY A 221 11.87 1.61 -21.02
CA GLY A 221 10.70 1.14 -21.75
C GLY A 221 9.53 0.70 -20.87
N TRP A 222 9.70 0.62 -19.55
CA TRP A 222 8.62 0.24 -18.63
C TRP A 222 7.49 1.28 -18.60
N ARG A 223 6.29 0.79 -18.34
CA ARG A 223 5.10 1.60 -18.00
C ARG A 223 4.61 1.25 -16.60
N PHE A 224 3.76 2.10 -16.03
CA PHE A 224 3.35 1.98 -14.63
C PHE A 224 1.84 2.02 -14.46
N PHE A 225 1.35 1.32 -13.46
CA PHE A 225 -0.01 1.51 -12.94
C PHE A 225 0.08 1.77 -11.43
N PRO A 226 -0.04 3.05 -11.00
CA PRO A 226 0.11 3.44 -9.60
C PRO A 226 -1.03 2.93 -8.71
N LEU A 227 -0.72 2.08 -7.74
CA LEU A 227 -1.68 1.50 -6.79
C LEU A 227 -1.63 2.24 -5.45
N TYR A 228 -2.80 2.62 -4.94
CA TYR A 228 -2.98 3.28 -3.64
C TYR A 228 -3.78 2.39 -2.69
N VAL A 229 -3.13 1.85 -1.66
CA VAL A 229 -3.74 0.89 -0.74
C VAL A 229 -4.46 1.62 0.40
N GLY A 230 -5.62 2.17 0.05
CA GLY A 230 -6.48 2.95 0.92
C GLY A 230 -7.17 2.11 1.99
N ARG A 231 -8.24 2.68 2.58
CA ARG A 231 -9.08 1.97 3.55
C ARG A 231 -9.86 0.85 2.86
N GLN A 232 -10.07 -0.24 3.58
CA GLN A 232 -10.62 -1.47 3.03
C GLN A 232 -12.10 -1.65 3.39
N PRO A 233 -12.88 -2.40 2.60
CA PRO A 233 -14.30 -2.66 2.88
C PRO A 233 -14.56 -3.22 4.29
N SER A 234 -13.63 -4.05 4.78
CA SER A 234 -13.58 -4.52 6.17
C SER A 234 -12.12 -4.72 6.61
N ALA A 235 -11.90 -4.89 7.91
CA ALA A 235 -10.55 -5.09 8.44
C ALA A 235 -9.95 -6.46 8.04
N ASP A 236 -10.81 -7.43 7.70
CA ASP A 236 -10.49 -8.81 7.34
C ASP A 236 -10.76 -9.14 5.86
N GLY A 237 -11.11 -8.15 5.04
CA GLY A 237 -11.38 -8.33 3.61
C GLY A 237 -10.15 -8.85 2.85
N GLY A 238 -10.35 -9.86 2.00
CA GLY A 238 -9.30 -10.46 1.18
C GLY A 238 -8.00 -10.75 1.95
N SER A 239 -6.90 -10.14 1.52
CA SER A 239 -5.57 -10.36 2.12
C SER A 239 -5.30 -9.58 3.42
N CYS A 240 -6.28 -8.84 3.95
CA CYS A 240 -6.08 -8.01 5.14
C CYS A 240 -5.91 -8.77 6.46
N GLY A 241 -6.43 -10.00 6.58
CA GLY A 241 -6.22 -10.85 7.77
C GLY A 241 -6.58 -10.22 9.13
N GLY A 242 -7.45 -9.19 9.14
CA GLY A 242 -7.84 -8.44 10.33
C GLY A 242 -6.99 -7.19 10.64
N GLY A 243 -5.89 -6.97 9.91
CA GLY A 243 -4.91 -5.90 10.15
C GLY A 243 -5.11 -4.61 9.34
N CYS A 244 -6.11 -4.56 8.46
CA CYS A 244 -6.38 -3.37 7.67
C CYS A 244 -7.25 -2.35 8.40
N ALA A 245 -6.96 -1.07 8.20
CA ALA A 245 -7.89 0.00 8.52
C ALA A 245 -9.10 -0.06 7.55
N ALA A 246 -10.28 -0.25 8.12
CA ALA A 246 -11.53 -0.32 7.37
C ALA A 246 -12.10 1.08 7.03
N ILE A 247 -13.00 1.12 6.05
CA ILE A 247 -13.86 2.27 5.74
C ILE A 247 -14.89 2.41 6.87
N THR A 248 -14.97 3.60 7.46
CA THR A 248 -15.92 3.89 8.55
C THR A 248 -16.68 5.20 8.33
N ASP A 249 -16.16 6.08 7.49
CA ASP A 249 -16.75 7.37 7.15
C ASP A 249 -16.44 7.65 5.67
N PRO A 250 -17.24 7.09 4.74
CA PRO A 250 -16.82 6.82 3.37
C PRO A 250 -16.45 8.08 2.58
N VAL A 251 -17.30 9.11 2.60
CA VAL A 251 -17.09 10.31 1.78
C VAL A 251 -15.84 11.08 2.22
N PRO A 252 -15.67 11.49 3.49
CA PRO A 252 -14.43 12.18 3.92
C PRO A 252 -13.19 11.31 3.72
N GLN A 253 -13.28 10.01 3.99
CA GLN A 253 -12.13 9.11 3.83
C GLN A 253 -11.75 8.91 2.36
N GLY A 254 -12.72 8.91 1.44
CA GLY A 254 -12.48 8.85 -0.01
C GLY A 254 -11.75 10.10 -0.50
N THR A 255 -12.24 11.28 -0.11
CA THR A 255 -11.60 12.56 -0.44
C THR A 255 -10.17 12.65 0.13
N GLU A 256 -9.97 12.31 1.41
CA GLU A 256 -8.64 12.32 2.04
C GLU A 256 -7.67 11.31 1.38
N ALA A 257 -8.18 10.17 0.93
CA ALA A 257 -7.39 9.18 0.22
C ALA A 257 -6.94 9.69 -1.15
N ALA A 258 -7.81 10.39 -1.89
CA ALA A 258 -7.44 11.01 -3.16
C ALA A 258 -6.39 12.11 -2.98
N ASP A 259 -6.54 12.97 -1.95
CA ASP A 259 -5.55 14.00 -1.62
C ASP A 259 -4.16 13.40 -1.29
N ASP A 260 -4.10 12.35 -0.47
CA ASP A 260 -2.81 11.68 -0.17
C ASP A 260 -2.26 10.97 -1.41
N ALA A 261 -3.11 10.31 -2.20
CA ALA A 261 -2.71 9.63 -3.43
C ALA A 261 -2.04 10.59 -4.42
N VAL A 262 -2.65 11.74 -4.70
CA VAL A 262 -2.08 12.80 -5.54
C VAL A 262 -0.79 13.35 -4.97
N LYS A 263 -0.71 13.53 -3.65
CA LYS A 263 0.53 13.95 -2.99
C LYS A 263 1.66 12.95 -3.19
N GLN A 264 1.40 11.64 -3.01
CA GLN A 264 2.41 10.60 -3.25
C GLN A 264 2.79 10.55 -4.74
N ALA A 265 1.81 10.60 -5.64
CA ALA A 265 2.01 10.61 -7.09
C ALA A 265 2.92 11.77 -7.53
N THR A 266 2.63 12.99 -7.06
CA THR A 266 3.41 14.20 -7.39
C THR A 266 4.87 14.08 -6.93
N THR A 267 5.12 13.51 -5.74
CA THR A 267 6.51 13.30 -5.26
C THR A 267 7.31 12.31 -6.10
N LEU A 268 6.61 11.45 -6.84
CA LEU A 268 7.18 10.44 -7.72
C LEU A 268 7.27 10.93 -9.17
N GLY A 269 6.76 12.12 -9.47
CA GLY A 269 6.75 12.70 -10.83
C GLY A 269 5.55 12.27 -11.67
N PHE A 270 4.55 11.58 -11.11
CA PHE A 270 3.27 11.40 -11.78
C PHE A 270 2.49 12.73 -11.70
N ASP A 271 2.23 13.33 -12.86
CA ASP A 271 1.54 14.61 -12.97
C ASP A 271 0.06 14.40 -13.37
N LYS A 272 -0.68 15.49 -13.49
CA LYS A 272 -2.07 15.53 -13.96
C LYS A 272 -2.30 14.67 -15.21
N GLY A 273 -3.45 14.04 -15.27
CA GLY A 273 -3.83 13.06 -16.28
C GLY A 273 -3.40 11.62 -15.96
N THR A 274 -2.52 11.41 -14.98
CA THR A 274 -2.16 10.07 -14.51
C THR A 274 -3.37 9.36 -13.92
N VAL A 275 -3.54 8.07 -14.23
CA VAL A 275 -4.52 7.18 -13.58
C VAL A 275 -3.95 6.69 -12.25
N ILE A 276 -4.70 6.87 -11.16
CA ILE A 276 -4.32 6.34 -9.83
C ILE A 276 -5.39 5.36 -9.36
N TYR A 277 -4.95 4.13 -9.05
CA TYR A 277 -5.85 3.02 -8.71
C TYR A 277 -6.07 2.93 -7.21
N SER A 278 -7.31 3.10 -6.75
CA SER A 278 -7.69 2.73 -5.39
C SER A 278 -7.75 1.21 -5.27
N ASP A 279 -6.92 0.61 -4.41
CA ASP A 279 -6.84 -0.84 -4.19
C ASP A 279 -7.80 -1.26 -3.09
N LEU A 280 -8.86 -2.01 -3.46
CA LEU A 280 -9.82 -2.62 -2.53
C LEU A 280 -9.82 -4.15 -2.65
N GLU A 281 -9.52 -4.79 -1.52
CA GLU A 281 -9.56 -6.23 -1.36
C GLU A 281 -10.97 -6.80 -1.46
N ASN A 282 -11.07 -8.10 -1.74
CA ASN A 282 -12.35 -8.80 -1.85
C ASN A 282 -13.18 -8.71 -0.56
N TYR A 283 -14.50 -8.56 -0.71
CA TYR A 283 -15.44 -8.46 0.41
C TYR A 283 -16.74 -9.20 0.11
N ALA A 284 -17.43 -9.65 1.16
CA ALA A 284 -18.75 -10.24 1.00
C ALA A 284 -19.76 -9.13 0.67
N LEU A 285 -20.53 -9.31 -0.39
CA LEU A 285 -21.56 -8.36 -0.79
C LEU A 285 -22.63 -8.20 0.31
N GLY A 286 -23.12 -6.98 0.48
CA GLY A 286 -24.16 -6.67 1.44
C GLY A 286 -24.50 -5.19 1.45
N ARG A 287 -25.76 -4.84 1.71
CA ARG A 287 -26.26 -3.46 1.57
C ARG A 287 -25.35 -2.42 2.22
N THR A 288 -24.94 -2.64 3.47
CA THR A 288 -24.11 -1.69 4.22
C THR A 288 -22.72 -1.53 3.63
N VAL A 289 -22.01 -2.65 3.39
CA VAL A 289 -20.63 -2.61 2.86
C VAL A 289 -20.61 -2.10 1.43
N THR A 290 -21.59 -2.48 0.60
CA THR A 290 -21.76 -1.95 -0.76
C THR A 290 -21.95 -0.44 -0.73
N THR A 291 -22.86 0.10 0.10
CA THR A 291 -23.02 1.56 0.20
C THR A 291 -21.74 2.24 0.68
N GLN A 292 -21.06 1.71 1.70
CA GLN A 292 -19.81 2.29 2.20
C GLN A 292 -18.70 2.30 1.14
N VAL A 293 -18.50 1.20 0.42
CA VAL A 293 -17.48 1.08 -0.62
C VAL A 293 -17.77 2.02 -1.79
N LEU A 294 -19.02 2.06 -2.25
CA LEU A 294 -19.40 2.88 -3.38
C LEU A 294 -19.35 4.38 -3.05
N ASP A 295 -19.82 4.81 -1.88
CA ASP A 295 -19.72 6.21 -1.45
C ASP A 295 -18.25 6.65 -1.27
N TYR A 296 -17.37 5.74 -0.81
CA TYR A 296 -15.94 5.98 -0.68
C TYR A 296 -15.27 6.17 -2.05
N LEU A 297 -15.60 5.30 -3.01
CA LEU A 297 -15.03 5.33 -4.36
C LEU A 297 -15.56 6.47 -5.22
N ASP A 298 -16.82 6.86 -5.04
CA ASP A 298 -17.42 8.02 -5.68
C ASP A 298 -16.67 9.29 -5.25
N ALA A 299 -16.53 9.50 -3.94
CA ALA A 299 -15.78 10.63 -3.38
C ALA A 299 -14.29 10.62 -3.77
N TYR A 300 -13.66 9.44 -3.83
CA TYR A 300 -12.29 9.30 -4.31
C TYR A 300 -12.16 9.71 -5.79
N THR A 301 -13.08 9.26 -6.62
CA THR A 301 -13.10 9.53 -8.07
C THR A 301 -13.35 11.00 -8.36
N GLU A 302 -14.41 11.57 -7.79
CA GLU A 302 -14.71 13.00 -7.93
C GLU A 302 -13.53 13.87 -7.49
N ARG A 303 -12.91 13.52 -6.37
CA ARG A 303 -11.76 14.27 -5.86
C ARG A 303 -10.52 14.16 -6.77
N LEU A 304 -10.23 13.00 -7.35
CA LEU A 304 -9.15 12.89 -8.32
C LEU A 304 -9.41 13.74 -9.56
N HIS A 305 -10.64 13.76 -10.06
CA HIS A 305 -11.03 14.60 -11.20
C HIS A 305 -10.85 16.09 -10.89
N GLU A 306 -11.28 16.55 -9.70
CA GLU A 306 -11.06 17.93 -9.24
C GLU A 306 -9.56 18.32 -9.20
N LEU A 307 -8.70 17.37 -8.84
CA LEU A 307 -7.24 17.55 -8.77
C LEU A 307 -6.57 17.43 -10.15
N GLY A 308 -7.32 17.06 -11.18
CA GLY A 308 -6.83 16.90 -12.56
C GLY A 308 -6.19 15.54 -12.85
N TYR A 309 -6.49 14.52 -12.06
CA TYR A 309 -6.04 13.13 -12.24
C TYR A 309 -7.19 12.26 -12.76
N ARG A 310 -6.86 11.07 -13.28
CA ARG A 310 -7.85 10.05 -13.64
C ARG A 310 -7.99 9.05 -12.49
N SER A 311 -9.20 8.57 -12.27
CA SER A 311 -9.50 7.56 -11.25
C SER A 311 -9.39 6.16 -11.83
N GLY A 312 -8.63 5.30 -11.17
CA GLY A 312 -8.65 3.86 -11.38
C GLY A 312 -9.17 3.16 -10.14
N VAL A 313 -9.65 1.92 -10.31
CA VAL A 313 -9.97 1.07 -9.16
C VAL A 313 -9.47 -0.34 -9.38
N TYR A 314 -8.90 -0.94 -8.33
CA TYR A 314 -8.64 -2.38 -8.25
C TYR A 314 -9.68 -3.06 -7.37
N GLY A 315 -10.23 -4.19 -7.84
CA GLY A 315 -11.06 -5.07 -7.01
C GLY A 315 -11.52 -6.35 -7.69
N ASN A 316 -12.13 -7.24 -6.90
CA ASN A 316 -12.48 -8.59 -7.38
C ASN A 316 -13.80 -8.62 -8.17
N THR A 317 -13.87 -9.49 -9.18
CA THR A 317 -15.09 -9.70 -9.98
C THR A 317 -16.31 -10.13 -9.16
N SER A 318 -16.12 -10.89 -8.07
CA SER A 318 -17.21 -11.36 -7.21
C SER A 318 -17.72 -10.32 -6.21
N SER A 319 -17.05 -9.17 -6.07
CA SER A 319 -17.44 -8.11 -5.15
C SER A 319 -17.52 -6.75 -5.84
N LEU A 320 -16.41 -6.02 -5.90
CA LEU A 320 -16.38 -4.62 -6.32
C LEU A 320 -16.89 -4.42 -7.75
N VAL A 321 -16.45 -5.27 -8.68
CA VAL A 321 -16.90 -5.18 -10.08
C VAL A 321 -18.42 -5.41 -10.16
N THR A 322 -18.94 -6.38 -9.39
CA THR A 322 -20.37 -6.66 -9.33
C THR A 322 -21.14 -5.44 -8.82
N ASP A 323 -20.67 -4.79 -7.75
CA ASP A 323 -21.29 -3.59 -7.19
C ASP A 323 -21.24 -2.38 -8.14
N LEU A 324 -20.10 -2.14 -8.79
CA LEU A 324 -19.94 -1.05 -9.75
C LEU A 324 -20.86 -1.23 -10.97
N VAL A 325 -20.92 -2.44 -11.53
CA VAL A 325 -21.79 -2.75 -12.67
C VAL A 325 -23.26 -2.57 -12.30
N ALA A 326 -23.68 -3.04 -11.12
CA ALA A 326 -25.06 -2.94 -10.65
C ALA A 326 -25.48 -1.49 -10.33
N ASN A 327 -24.54 -0.62 -9.94
CA ASN A 327 -24.82 0.74 -9.48
C ASN A 327 -24.29 1.84 -10.41
N LYS A 328 -23.85 1.48 -11.62
CA LYS A 328 -23.20 2.39 -12.58
C LYS A 328 -23.92 3.71 -12.88
N SER A 329 -25.25 3.75 -12.77
CA SER A 329 -26.04 4.96 -13.02
C SER A 329 -26.13 5.91 -11.82
N ARG A 330 -25.51 5.56 -10.68
CA ARG A 330 -25.63 6.28 -9.41
C ARG A 330 -24.30 6.84 -8.90
N LEU A 331 -23.22 6.63 -9.66
CA LEU A 331 -21.85 6.92 -9.25
C LEU A 331 -21.13 7.60 -10.41
N THR A 332 -20.16 8.44 -10.08
CA THR A 332 -19.06 8.75 -10.97
C THR A 332 -18.18 7.51 -11.08
N LEU A 333 -18.28 6.78 -12.19
CA LEU A 333 -17.48 5.58 -12.40
C LEU A 333 -15.98 5.95 -12.49
N PRO A 334 -15.08 5.09 -11.97
CA PRO A 334 -13.66 5.24 -12.22
C PRO A 334 -13.39 5.17 -13.73
N ASP A 335 -12.38 5.89 -14.21
CA ASP A 335 -12.00 5.95 -15.61
C ASP A 335 -11.37 4.65 -16.11
N VAL A 336 -10.75 3.87 -15.23
CA VAL A 336 -10.09 2.60 -15.54
C VAL A 336 -10.41 1.53 -14.50
N LEU A 337 -10.73 0.33 -14.96
CA LEU A 337 -11.00 -0.83 -14.11
C LEU A 337 -9.83 -1.81 -14.14
N HIS A 338 -9.16 -1.97 -13.01
CA HIS A 338 -8.27 -3.09 -12.72
C HIS A 338 -9.07 -4.16 -11.98
N PHE A 339 -9.32 -5.31 -12.60
CA PHE A 339 -10.14 -6.35 -11.97
C PHE A 339 -9.32 -7.61 -11.67
N ALA A 340 -9.55 -8.18 -10.49
CA ALA A 340 -9.00 -9.48 -10.13
C ALA A 340 -10.00 -10.59 -10.47
N HIS A 341 -9.56 -11.52 -11.32
CA HIS A 341 -10.21 -12.80 -11.55
C HIS A 341 -9.14 -13.83 -11.91
N TRP A 342 -8.68 -14.59 -10.92
CA TRP A 342 -7.55 -15.52 -11.09
C TRP A 342 -7.93 -16.79 -11.86
N ASN A 343 -8.20 -16.63 -13.15
CA ASN A 343 -8.64 -17.67 -14.08
C ASN A 343 -7.53 -18.12 -15.04
N GLY A 344 -6.32 -17.56 -14.91
CA GLY A 344 -5.15 -17.89 -15.71
C GLY A 344 -5.20 -17.39 -17.16
N LYS A 345 -6.18 -16.57 -17.54
CA LYS A 345 -6.35 -16.07 -18.92
C LYS A 345 -5.87 -14.63 -19.03
N SER A 346 -4.76 -14.44 -19.74
CA SER A 346 -4.24 -13.10 -20.06
C SER A 346 -5.09 -12.40 -21.13
N THR A 347 -6.18 -11.77 -20.69
CA THR A 347 -7.12 -11.00 -21.52
C THR A 347 -7.83 -9.96 -20.64
N THR A 348 -8.20 -8.80 -21.18
CA THR A 348 -8.99 -7.78 -20.45
C THR A 348 -10.51 -7.98 -20.58
N LYS A 349 -10.93 -9.10 -21.19
CA LYS A 349 -12.35 -9.47 -21.32
C LYS A 349 -12.77 -10.40 -20.20
N ASP A 350 -13.89 -10.07 -19.56
CA ASP A 350 -14.53 -10.91 -18.55
C ASP A 350 -16.05 -10.87 -18.68
N SER A 351 -16.73 -12.00 -18.46
CA SER A 351 -18.20 -12.08 -18.51
C SER A 351 -18.90 -11.30 -17.40
N ALA A 352 -18.21 -11.01 -16.28
CA ALA A 352 -18.72 -10.17 -15.21
C ALA A 352 -18.79 -8.68 -15.60
N ILE A 353 -18.11 -8.28 -16.67
CA ILE A 353 -18.03 -6.88 -17.11
C ILE A 353 -18.77 -6.74 -18.44
N PRO A 354 -19.91 -6.01 -18.47
CA PRO A 354 -20.60 -5.68 -19.71
C PRO A 354 -19.64 -5.11 -20.77
N SER A 355 -19.84 -5.46 -22.03
CA SER A 355 -18.91 -5.13 -23.12
C SER A 355 -18.82 -3.62 -23.42
N ASP A 356 -19.79 -2.84 -22.96
CA ASP A 356 -19.88 -1.38 -23.12
C ASP A 356 -19.16 -0.60 -22.00
N LEU A 357 -18.87 -1.21 -20.85
CA LEU A 357 -18.24 -0.52 -19.72
C LEU A 357 -16.73 -0.64 -19.78
N TRP A 358 -16.00 0.47 -19.64
CA TRP A 358 -14.53 0.47 -19.77
C TRP A 358 -14.05 -0.18 -21.08
N ALA A 359 -14.77 0.07 -22.18
CA ALA A 359 -14.54 -0.62 -23.46
C ALA A 359 -13.46 0.05 -24.33
N ASP A 360 -13.07 1.28 -23.98
CA ASP A 360 -12.19 2.13 -24.79
C ASP A 360 -10.78 2.19 -24.19
N HIS A 361 -10.08 1.05 -24.14
CA HIS A 361 -8.75 0.93 -23.52
C HIS A 361 -8.74 1.40 -22.05
N GLN A 362 -9.61 0.80 -21.23
CA GLN A 362 -9.83 1.19 -19.83
C GLN A 362 -9.81 -0.01 -18.88
N ARG A 363 -9.06 -1.06 -19.19
CA ARG A 363 -9.06 -2.29 -18.39
C ARG A 363 -7.67 -2.84 -18.09
N ILE A 364 -7.51 -3.32 -16.86
CA ILE A 364 -6.40 -4.19 -16.44
C ILE A 364 -7.02 -5.44 -15.82
N HIS A 365 -6.47 -6.61 -16.10
CA HIS A 365 -6.91 -7.88 -15.52
C HIS A 365 -5.77 -8.54 -14.75
N GLN A 366 -5.90 -8.62 -13.43
CA GLN A 366 -5.04 -9.46 -12.62
C GLN A 366 -5.52 -10.91 -12.73
N TYR A 367 -4.89 -11.68 -13.62
CA TYR A 367 -5.36 -13.01 -14.04
C TYR A 367 -4.71 -14.16 -13.27
N ALA A 368 -3.65 -13.88 -12.51
CA ALA A 368 -3.02 -14.79 -11.57
C ALA A 368 -2.43 -13.98 -10.42
N GLY A 369 -2.45 -14.52 -9.20
CA GLY A 369 -1.83 -13.86 -8.06
C GLY A 369 -1.01 -14.80 -7.18
N ASP A 370 -0.11 -14.20 -6.40
CA ASP A 370 0.84 -14.82 -5.48
C ASP A 370 1.72 -15.90 -6.15
N THR A 371 2.27 -15.55 -7.32
CA THR A 371 3.19 -16.43 -8.07
C THR A 371 4.62 -15.94 -7.96
N THR A 372 5.55 -16.82 -7.59
CA THR A 372 6.99 -16.52 -7.67
C THR A 372 7.52 -16.92 -9.03
N GLU A 373 8.08 -15.95 -9.74
CA GLU A 373 8.68 -16.16 -11.06
C GLU A 373 10.16 -15.86 -11.05
N LYS A 374 10.85 -16.33 -12.09
CA LYS A 374 12.27 -16.16 -12.27
C LYS A 374 12.57 -15.78 -13.72
N HIS A 375 13.07 -14.57 -13.91
CA HIS A 375 13.52 -14.04 -15.20
C HIS A 375 14.93 -13.49 -15.04
N GLY A 376 15.81 -13.79 -15.99
CA GLY A 376 17.20 -13.34 -16.01
C GLY A 376 17.98 -13.76 -14.76
N GLY A 377 17.60 -14.88 -14.13
CA GLY A 377 18.20 -15.35 -12.89
C GLY A 377 17.57 -14.81 -11.60
N VAL A 378 16.71 -13.79 -11.67
CA VAL A 378 16.17 -13.05 -10.51
C VAL A 378 14.76 -13.50 -10.18
N ARG A 379 14.52 -13.86 -8.91
CA ARG A 379 13.19 -14.24 -8.42
C ARG A 379 12.42 -13.06 -7.85
N ILE A 380 11.14 -12.94 -8.21
CA ILE A 380 10.22 -11.97 -7.63
C ILE A 380 8.86 -12.66 -7.44
N SER A 381 8.23 -12.45 -6.28
CA SER A 381 6.82 -12.81 -6.08
C SER A 381 5.93 -11.69 -6.59
N ILE A 382 5.05 -12.04 -7.53
CA ILE A 382 4.24 -11.10 -8.29
C ILE A 382 2.79 -11.56 -8.38
N ASP A 383 1.91 -10.61 -8.69
CA ASP A 383 0.65 -10.87 -9.37
C ASP A 383 0.82 -10.56 -10.86
N ARG A 384 0.17 -11.34 -11.74
CA ARG A 384 0.27 -11.17 -13.20
C ARG A 384 -0.93 -10.41 -13.75
N ASP A 385 -0.64 -9.44 -14.60
CA ASP A 385 -1.62 -8.53 -15.17
C ASP A 385 -1.61 -8.52 -16.70
N ARG A 386 -2.79 -8.38 -17.29
CA ARG A 386 -2.96 -7.98 -18.69
C ARG A 386 -3.52 -6.56 -18.73
N LEU A 387 -2.81 -5.65 -19.41
CA LEU A 387 -3.23 -4.26 -19.53
C LEU A 387 -3.80 -3.99 -20.93
N ASP A 388 -4.78 -3.10 -20.96
CA ASP A 388 -5.26 -2.38 -22.12
C ASP A 388 -5.73 -1.00 -21.67
N VAL A 389 -4.76 -0.08 -21.51
CA VAL A 389 -4.96 1.28 -20.99
C VAL A 389 -4.27 2.29 -21.91
N GLY A 390 -4.99 3.27 -22.45
CA GLY A 390 -4.43 4.26 -23.38
C GLY A 390 -5.32 5.47 -23.59
#